data_AF-A0A1Q7HDL7-F1
#
_entry.id   AF-A0A1Q7HDL7-F1
#
_cell.length_a   1.000
_cell.length_b   1.000
_cell.length_c   1.000
_cell.angle_alpha   90.00
_cell.angle_beta   90.00
_cell.angle_gamma   90.00
#
_symmetry.space_group_name_H-M   'P 1'
#
loop_
_entity.id
_entity.type
_entity.pdbx_description
1 polymer ?
#
loop_
_entity_poly.entity_id
_entity_poly.type
_entity_poly.pdbx_seq_one_letter_code
_entity_poly.pdbx_strand_id
1 'polypeptide(L)'
;MYSEPGPYNSRGNFRRPGARILEADLTSAALPQPRLTRPPGNPSVIDVPAYTDFKLHDITDPADRSAAEPLDMNQPANSPKVTLGNRKFLTRRLWGVGNQSPYFHHGLFTTMRQAVLAHAGEALEQRKAFERLVKYEQDALIEFLKSLQVLPPSSKALIVDERGQPKVWPRVDVTQ
;
A
#
# COMPACT_ATOMS: atom_id res chain seq x y z
N MET A 1 23.07 -3.78 -0.84
CA MET A 1 23.04 -5.14 -1.41
C MET A 1 21.93 -5.91 -0.71
N TYR A 2 20.90 -6.39 -1.42
CA TYR A 2 19.96 -7.37 -0.86
C TYR A 2 20.57 -8.76 -0.99
N SER A 3 20.30 -9.64 -0.03
CA SER A 3 20.75 -11.03 -0.07
C SER A 3 19.71 -11.98 0.53
N GLU A 4 19.53 -13.15 -0.07
CA GLU A 4 18.82 -14.28 0.54
C GLU A 4 19.71 -15.54 0.48
N PRO A 5 19.95 -16.24 1.61
CA PRO A 5 19.53 -15.88 2.97
C PRO A 5 20.12 -14.59 3.53
N GLY A 6 19.23 -13.76 4.08
CA GLY A 6 19.57 -12.51 4.74
C GLY A 6 20.47 -12.73 5.96
N PRO A 7 21.38 -11.79 6.28
CA PRO A 7 22.23 -11.91 7.47
C PRO A 7 21.45 -11.85 8.79
N TYR A 8 20.20 -11.35 8.74
CA TYR A 8 19.33 -11.19 9.90
C TYR A 8 18.29 -12.33 10.06
N ASN A 9 18.38 -13.39 9.25
CA ASN A 9 17.43 -14.50 9.32
C ASN A 9 17.52 -15.23 10.69
N SER A 10 16.41 -15.23 11.43
CA SER A 10 16.30 -15.87 12.75
C SER A 10 16.44 -17.40 12.69
N ARG A 11 16.59 -18.04 13.86
CA ARG A 11 16.74 -19.51 13.95
C ARG A 11 15.42 -20.15 13.55
N GLY A 12 15.45 -21.09 12.61
CA GLY A 12 14.25 -21.71 12.01
C GLY A 12 13.97 -21.24 10.58
N ASN A 13 14.58 -20.12 10.15
CA ASN A 13 14.59 -19.69 8.75
C ASN A 13 15.83 -20.21 8.02
N PHE A 14 15.80 -20.17 6.68
CA PHE A 14 16.95 -20.50 5.84
C PHE A 14 18.11 -19.53 6.15
N ARG A 15 19.33 -20.07 6.34
CA ARG A 15 20.50 -19.33 6.85
C ARG A 15 21.72 -19.53 5.96
N ARG A 16 22.67 -18.59 6.05
CA ARG A 16 23.87 -18.54 5.20
C ARG A 16 24.78 -19.78 5.23
N PRO A 17 25.06 -20.44 6.38
CA PRO A 17 26.00 -21.57 6.39
C PRO A 17 25.51 -22.74 5.52
N GLY A 18 26.29 -23.10 4.51
CA GLY A 18 25.95 -24.18 3.57
C GLY A 18 24.89 -23.84 2.52
N ALA A 19 24.40 -22.59 2.48
CA ALA A 19 23.40 -22.15 1.51
C ALA A 19 24.03 -21.40 0.34
N ARG A 20 23.45 -21.55 -0.85
CA ARG A 20 23.72 -20.65 -1.98
C ARG A 20 23.14 -19.28 -1.65
N ILE A 21 23.98 -18.26 -1.64
CA ILE A 21 23.57 -16.87 -1.42
C ILE A 21 23.19 -16.25 -2.77
N LEU A 22 21.99 -15.70 -2.85
CA LEU A 22 21.55 -14.86 -3.96
C LEU A 22 21.68 -13.40 -3.54
N GLU A 23 22.36 -12.59 -4.33
CA GLU A 23 22.53 -11.16 -4.07
C GLU A 23 21.96 -10.33 -5.23
N ALA A 24 21.27 -9.24 -4.90
CA ALA A 24 20.70 -8.32 -5.89
C ALA A 24 20.81 -6.87 -5.43
N ASP A 25 21.29 -5.99 -6.30
CA ASP A 25 21.33 -4.55 -6.01
C ASP A 25 20.00 -3.98 -6.49
N LEU A 26 19.09 -3.77 -5.53
CA LEU A 26 17.73 -3.27 -5.79
C LEU A 26 17.70 -1.84 -6.37
N THR A 27 18.86 -1.18 -6.44
CA THR A 27 19.05 0.13 -7.08
C THR A 27 19.65 0.05 -8.50
N SER A 28 20.07 -1.14 -8.94
CA SER A 28 20.78 -1.34 -10.21
C SER A 28 19.91 -0.98 -11.41
N ALA A 29 20.46 -0.21 -12.34
CA ALA A 29 19.81 0.12 -13.61
C ALA A 29 19.49 -1.12 -14.47
N ALA A 30 20.11 -2.27 -14.19
CA ALA A 30 19.82 -3.53 -14.86
C ALA A 30 18.47 -4.17 -14.46
N LEU A 31 17.85 -3.72 -13.36
CA LEU A 31 16.53 -4.20 -12.94
C LEU A 31 15.40 -3.44 -13.66
N PRO A 32 14.24 -4.07 -13.92
CA PRO A 32 13.06 -3.37 -14.41
C PRO A 32 12.55 -2.35 -13.38
N GLN A 33 11.80 -1.35 -13.85
CA GLN A 33 11.10 -0.39 -12.97
C GLN A 33 9.83 -1.02 -12.37
N PRO A 34 9.36 -0.56 -11.20
CA PRO A 34 9.99 0.44 -10.33
C PRO A 34 11.18 -0.14 -9.54
N ARG A 35 12.26 0.66 -9.41
CA ARG A 35 13.46 0.32 -8.61
C ARG A 35 13.51 1.11 -7.32
N LEU A 36 14.25 0.62 -6.33
CA LEU A 36 14.55 1.41 -5.15
C LEU A 36 15.58 2.49 -5.48
N THR A 37 15.50 3.62 -4.78
CA THR A 37 16.40 4.76 -4.97
C THR A 37 17.25 4.97 -3.73
N ARG A 38 18.29 5.80 -3.86
CA ARG A 38 19.09 6.28 -2.73
C ARG A 38 18.89 7.78 -2.61
N PRO A 39 18.75 8.33 -1.41
CA PRO A 39 18.66 9.77 -1.24
C PRO A 39 20.01 10.42 -1.63
N PRO A 40 19.98 11.63 -2.21
CA PRO A 40 21.19 12.39 -2.46
C PRO A 40 22.01 12.56 -1.18
N GLY A 41 23.33 12.31 -1.25
CA GLY A 41 24.24 12.54 -0.13
C GLY A 41 24.37 11.41 0.89
N ASN A 42 23.59 10.32 0.81
CA ASN A 42 23.79 9.15 1.66
C ASN A 42 23.63 7.82 0.88
N PRO A 43 24.70 7.27 0.29
CA PRO A 43 24.65 6.07 -0.54
C PRO A 43 24.39 4.78 0.27
N SER A 44 24.40 4.85 1.60
CA SER A 44 24.13 3.71 2.50
C SER A 44 22.65 3.57 2.87
N VAL A 45 21.83 4.57 2.54
CA VAL A 45 20.39 4.56 2.76
C VAL A 45 19.67 4.21 1.46
N ILE A 46 18.62 3.40 1.58
CA ILE A 46 17.72 3.07 0.49
C ILE A 46 16.37 3.70 0.81
N ASP A 47 15.82 4.46 -0.14
CA ASP A 47 14.48 5.02 -0.04
C ASP A 47 13.46 3.97 -0.46
N VAL A 48 12.47 3.82 0.41
CA VAL A 48 11.46 2.78 0.31
C VAL A 48 10.08 3.45 0.37
N PRO A 49 9.39 3.64 -0.77
CA PRO A 49 8.15 4.40 -0.79
C PRO A 49 6.99 3.55 -0.27
N ALA A 50 6.84 3.44 1.05
CA ALA A 50 5.78 2.63 1.69
C ALA A 50 4.37 3.24 1.56
N TYR A 51 4.29 4.52 1.14
CA TYR A 51 3.06 5.31 1.05
C TYR A 51 2.26 5.35 2.35
N THR A 52 2.98 5.45 3.46
CA THR A 52 2.43 5.55 4.81
C THR A 52 3.45 6.19 5.73
N ASP A 53 2.98 6.84 6.78
CA ASP A 53 3.80 7.32 7.90
C ASP A 53 3.71 6.41 9.14
N PHE A 54 2.94 5.32 9.07
CA PHE A 54 2.68 4.37 10.15
C PHE A 54 2.15 5.02 11.44
N LYS A 55 1.37 6.09 11.31
CA LYS A 55 0.71 6.76 12.43
C LYS A 55 -0.78 6.42 12.51
N LEU A 56 -1.36 6.76 13.64
CA LEU A 56 -2.79 6.65 13.90
C LEU A 56 -3.49 7.93 13.46
N HIS A 57 -4.49 7.82 12.60
CA HIS A 57 -5.25 8.93 12.05
C HIS A 57 -6.76 8.71 12.17
N ASP A 58 -7.52 9.78 12.42
CA ASP A 58 -8.98 9.77 12.26
C ASP A 58 -9.34 10.32 10.87
N ILE A 59 -9.67 9.41 9.97
CA ILE A 59 -10.07 9.72 8.58
C ILE A 59 -11.58 9.51 8.36
N THR A 60 -12.34 9.39 9.43
CA THR A 60 -13.74 8.94 9.38
C THR A 60 -14.69 10.13 9.50
N ASP A 61 -15.85 10.05 8.84
CA ASP A 61 -16.87 11.11 8.94
C ASP A 61 -17.57 10.99 10.30
N PRO A 62 -17.61 12.03 11.15
CA PRO A 62 -18.35 11.97 12.41
C PRO A 62 -19.86 11.71 12.24
N ALA A 63 -20.44 11.97 11.06
CA ALA A 63 -21.84 11.67 10.75
C ALA A 63 -22.08 10.20 10.34
N ASP A 64 -21.03 9.45 9.99
CA ASP A 64 -21.15 8.03 9.64
C ASP A 64 -21.29 7.17 10.92
N ARG A 65 -22.33 6.34 10.95
CA ARG A 65 -22.61 5.43 12.07
C ARG A 65 -21.55 4.35 12.23
N SER A 66 -20.81 4.02 11.16
CA SER A 66 -19.71 3.05 11.16
C SER A 66 -18.33 3.70 11.33
N ALA A 67 -18.27 5.01 11.58
CA ALA A 67 -17.03 5.74 11.72
C ALA A 67 -16.20 5.31 12.94
N ALA A 68 -16.86 5.00 14.06
CA ALA A 68 -16.20 4.53 15.27
C ALA A 68 -16.38 3.01 15.43
N GLU A 69 -15.28 2.31 15.67
CA GLU A 69 -15.34 0.93 16.18
C GLU A 69 -15.77 0.98 17.65
N PRO A 70 -16.59 0.03 18.13
CA PRO A 70 -17.08 0.04 19.51
C PRO A 70 -15.97 -0.16 20.55
N LEU A 71 -14.83 -0.71 20.15
CA LEU A 71 -13.71 -0.99 21.03
C LEU A 71 -12.43 -0.27 20.58
N ASP A 72 -11.75 0.40 21.51
CA ASP A 72 -10.42 0.99 21.30
C ASP A 72 -9.30 -0.01 21.51
N MET A 73 -8.94 -0.71 20.43
CA MET A 73 -7.84 -1.67 20.39
C MET A 73 -6.46 -1.03 20.57
N ASN A 74 -6.35 0.31 20.60
CA ASN A 74 -5.10 1.00 20.97
C ASN A 74 -4.93 1.13 22.49
N GLN A 75 -5.94 0.76 23.30
CA GLN A 75 -5.90 0.80 24.76
C GLN A 75 -5.67 -0.60 25.36
N PRO A 76 -5.11 -0.70 26.58
CA PRO A 76 -5.09 -1.95 27.31
C PRO A 76 -6.50 -2.54 27.48
N ALA A 77 -6.64 -3.85 27.27
CA ALA A 77 -7.94 -4.54 27.29
C ALA A 77 -8.70 -4.41 28.63
N ASN A 78 -8.00 -4.13 29.72
CA ASN A 78 -8.56 -3.92 31.07
C ASN A 78 -8.79 -2.45 31.41
N SER A 79 -8.55 -1.52 30.48
CA SER A 79 -8.76 -0.09 30.71
C SER A 79 -10.22 0.30 30.45
N PRO A 80 -10.83 1.18 31.26
CA PRO A 80 -12.14 1.78 30.94
C PRO A 80 -12.17 2.48 29.58
N LYS A 81 -11.01 2.88 29.05
CA LYS A 81 -10.92 3.54 27.73
C LYS A 81 -11.25 2.59 26.56
N VAL A 82 -11.11 1.27 26.74
CA VAL A 82 -11.37 0.30 25.65
C VAL A 82 -12.82 0.36 25.16
N THR A 83 -13.77 0.72 26.02
CA THR A 83 -15.20 0.77 25.67
C THR A 83 -15.67 2.15 25.20
N LEU A 84 -14.77 3.14 25.10
CA LEU A 84 -15.10 4.48 24.60
C LEU A 84 -15.11 4.57 23.06
N GLY A 85 -14.71 3.49 22.39
CA GLY A 85 -14.66 3.38 20.94
C GLY A 85 -13.38 3.92 20.31
N ASN A 86 -13.08 3.45 19.09
CA ASN A 86 -11.92 3.87 18.31
C ASN A 86 -12.32 4.63 17.06
N ARG A 87 -11.63 5.73 16.79
CA ARG A 87 -11.67 6.42 15.49
C ARG A 87 -10.31 6.58 14.85
N LYS A 88 -9.25 6.17 15.53
CA LYS A 88 -7.86 6.34 15.10
C LYS A 88 -7.30 5.01 14.62
N PHE A 89 -6.98 4.96 13.34
CA PHE A 89 -6.53 3.74 12.67
C PHE A 89 -5.13 3.93 12.12
N LEU A 90 -4.34 2.86 12.19
CA LEU A 90 -2.98 2.86 11.66
C LEU A 90 -3.04 2.97 10.13
N THR A 91 -2.31 3.93 9.56
CA THR A 91 -2.08 4.02 8.12
C THR A 91 -1.28 2.80 7.67
N ARG A 92 -1.93 1.85 6.99
CA ARG A 92 -1.25 0.69 6.42
C ARG A 92 -0.35 1.11 5.26
N ARG A 93 0.77 0.42 5.08
CA ARG A 93 1.56 0.52 3.84
C ARG A 93 0.66 0.17 2.65
N LEU A 94 0.75 0.93 1.55
CA LEU A 94 -0.10 0.67 0.37
C LEU A 94 0.48 -0.37 -0.58
N TRP A 95 1.67 -0.90 -0.31
CA TRP A 95 2.17 -2.05 -1.04
C TRP A 95 1.29 -3.26 -0.84
N GLY A 96 0.79 -3.82 -1.94
CA GLY A 96 -0.16 -4.93 -1.91
C GLY A 96 -1.61 -4.50 -1.74
N VAL A 97 -1.93 -3.18 -1.72
CA VAL A 97 -3.32 -2.70 -1.61
C VAL A 97 -4.21 -3.24 -2.74
N GLY A 98 -3.63 -3.52 -3.91
CA GLY A 98 -4.32 -4.17 -5.03
C GLY A 98 -4.85 -5.58 -4.69
N ASN A 99 -4.26 -6.27 -3.71
CA ASN A 99 -4.68 -7.61 -3.28
C ASN A 99 -5.56 -7.61 -2.02
N GLN A 100 -5.89 -6.45 -1.47
CA GLN A 100 -6.48 -6.32 -0.12
C GLN A 100 -7.85 -5.65 -0.12
N SER A 101 -8.74 -6.05 -1.02
CA SER A 101 -10.16 -5.72 -0.91
C SER A 101 -10.81 -6.63 0.16
N PRO A 102 -11.78 -6.14 0.96
CA PRO A 102 -12.35 -4.78 0.98
C PRO A 102 -11.51 -3.77 1.78
N TYR A 103 -11.81 -2.47 1.58
CA TYR A 103 -11.02 -1.33 2.03
C TYR A 103 -11.63 -0.59 3.23
N PHE A 104 -10.80 0.28 3.83
CA PHE A 104 -11.07 1.08 5.04
C PHE A 104 -11.10 0.24 6.31
N HIS A 105 -11.24 0.86 7.49
CA HIS A 105 -11.07 0.14 8.76
C HIS A 105 -12.14 -0.94 8.98
N HIS A 106 -13.38 -0.66 8.59
CA HIS A 106 -14.53 -1.56 8.73
C HIS A 106 -14.75 -2.49 7.51
N GLY A 107 -13.97 -2.34 6.43
CA GLY A 107 -14.08 -3.22 5.26
C GLY A 107 -15.40 -3.11 4.47
N LEU A 108 -16.08 -1.95 4.46
CA LEU A 108 -17.37 -1.80 3.77
C LEU A 108 -17.23 -1.26 2.34
N PHE A 109 -16.05 -0.79 1.95
CA PHE A 109 -15.81 -0.31 0.59
C PHE A 109 -15.16 -1.40 -0.25
N THR A 110 -15.83 -1.82 -1.31
CA THR A 110 -15.33 -2.89 -2.19
C THR A 110 -14.41 -2.37 -3.29
N THR A 111 -14.35 -1.04 -3.48
CA THR A 111 -13.47 -0.38 -4.45
C THR A 111 -12.56 0.66 -3.80
N MET A 112 -11.35 0.85 -4.34
CA MET A 112 -10.42 1.88 -3.89
C MET A 112 -11.01 3.29 -4.05
N ARG A 113 -11.78 3.52 -5.14
CA ARG A 113 -12.43 4.81 -5.39
C ARG A 113 -13.46 5.16 -4.31
N GLN A 114 -14.29 4.19 -3.90
CA GLN A 114 -15.19 4.40 -2.76
C GLN A 114 -14.42 4.74 -1.49
N ALA A 115 -13.35 4.01 -1.20
CA ALA A 115 -12.52 4.29 -0.02
C ALA A 115 -11.91 5.70 -0.08
N VAL A 116 -11.35 6.13 -1.21
CA VAL A 116 -10.81 7.49 -1.40
C VAL A 116 -11.89 8.55 -1.15
N LEU A 117 -13.08 8.37 -1.74
CA LEU A 117 -14.20 9.31 -1.56
C LEU A 117 -14.82 9.30 -0.16
N ALA A 118 -14.57 8.26 0.63
CA ALA A 118 -15.01 8.18 2.01
C ALA A 118 -14.06 8.86 3.02
N HIS A 119 -12.85 9.26 2.60
CA HIS A 119 -11.92 9.95 3.50
C HIS A 119 -12.50 11.28 3.97
N ALA A 120 -12.59 11.44 5.28
CA ALA A 120 -13.02 12.64 5.99
C ALA A 120 -12.01 12.97 7.09
N GLY A 121 -12.42 13.71 8.13
CA GLY A 121 -11.57 14.05 9.26
C GLY A 121 -10.23 14.66 8.83
N GLU A 122 -9.13 14.08 9.30
CA GLU A 122 -7.76 14.49 8.98
C GLU A 122 -7.38 14.32 7.50
N ALA A 123 -8.13 13.51 6.74
CA ALA A 123 -7.88 13.25 5.32
C ALA A 123 -8.85 13.98 4.36
N LEU A 124 -9.67 14.91 4.88
CA LEU A 124 -10.68 15.61 4.08
C LEU A 124 -10.08 16.41 2.90
N GLU A 125 -8.93 17.06 3.12
CA GLU A 125 -8.31 17.87 2.06
C GLU A 125 -7.71 17.01 0.93
N GLN A 126 -7.25 15.80 1.25
CA GLN A 126 -6.79 14.81 0.28
C GLN A 126 -7.95 14.28 -0.56
N ARG A 127 -9.12 14.02 0.05
CA ARG A 127 -10.35 13.70 -0.70
C ARG A 127 -10.72 14.84 -1.65
N LYS A 128 -10.79 16.07 -1.16
CA LYS A 128 -11.13 17.24 -2.01
C LYS A 128 -10.12 17.44 -3.12
N ALA A 129 -8.83 17.22 -2.87
CA ALA A 129 -7.81 17.26 -3.90
C ALA A 129 -8.07 16.23 -4.99
N PHE A 130 -8.41 14.99 -4.62
CA PHE A 130 -8.80 13.95 -5.58
C PHE A 130 -10.07 14.31 -6.38
N GLU A 131 -11.10 14.84 -5.73
CA GLU A 131 -12.34 15.25 -6.40
C GLU A 131 -12.14 16.38 -7.41
N ARG A 132 -11.15 17.25 -7.17
CA ARG A 132 -10.77 18.36 -8.09
C ARG A 132 -9.96 17.91 -9.31
N LEU A 133 -9.35 16.72 -9.28
CA LEU A 133 -8.63 16.19 -10.44
C LEU A 133 -9.58 15.95 -11.61
N VAL A 134 -9.10 16.11 -12.84
CA VAL A 134 -9.88 15.69 -14.00
C VAL A 134 -10.05 14.17 -14.01
N LYS A 135 -11.08 13.67 -14.68
CA LYS A 135 -11.41 12.24 -14.68
C LYS A 135 -10.20 11.34 -14.99
N TYR A 136 -9.42 11.71 -15.99
CA TYR A 136 -8.22 10.97 -16.38
C TYR A 136 -7.21 10.84 -15.22
N GLU A 137 -6.94 11.92 -14.50
CA GLU A 137 -6.01 11.92 -13.36
C GLU A 137 -6.55 11.14 -12.17
N GLN A 138 -7.86 11.23 -11.91
CA GLN A 138 -8.49 10.38 -10.90
C GLN A 138 -8.35 8.90 -11.25
N ASP A 139 -8.60 8.51 -12.49
CA ASP A 139 -8.46 7.13 -12.96
C ASP A 139 -7.00 6.67 -12.92
N ALA A 140 -6.05 7.54 -13.29
CA ALA A 140 -4.62 7.25 -13.22
C ALA A 140 -4.17 6.97 -11.78
N LEU A 141 -4.66 7.74 -10.80
CA LEU A 141 -4.36 7.49 -9.38
C LEU A 141 -4.92 6.14 -8.90
N ILE A 142 -6.13 5.77 -9.32
CA ILE A 142 -6.71 4.46 -8.99
C ILE A 142 -5.95 3.31 -9.68
N GLU A 143 -5.56 3.46 -10.94
CA GLU A 143 -4.76 2.44 -11.65
C GLU A 143 -3.35 2.31 -11.05
N PHE A 144 -2.76 3.41 -10.58
CA PHE A 144 -1.52 3.36 -9.82
C PHE A 144 -1.68 2.53 -8.54
N LEU A 145 -2.74 2.73 -7.75
CA LEU A 145 -3.00 1.94 -6.55
C LEU A 145 -3.25 0.45 -6.88
N LYS A 146 -3.96 0.14 -7.97
CA LYS A 146 -4.13 -1.24 -8.47
C LYS A 146 -2.80 -1.89 -8.87
N SER A 147 -1.83 -1.11 -9.33
CA SER A 147 -0.49 -1.61 -9.69
C SER A 147 0.34 -2.05 -8.45
N LEU A 148 0.00 -1.56 -7.26
CA LEU A 148 0.65 -1.95 -6.00
C LEU A 148 0.11 -3.32 -5.54
N GLN A 149 0.46 -4.37 -6.27
CA GLN A 149 0.02 -5.74 -6.02
C GLN A 149 1.19 -6.74 -6.10
N VAL A 150 1.03 -7.86 -5.40
CA VAL A 150 1.83 -9.07 -5.59
C VAL A 150 1.12 -9.92 -6.63
N LEU A 151 1.84 -10.25 -7.69
CA LEU A 151 1.33 -11.14 -8.74
C LEU A 151 1.53 -12.61 -8.36
N PRO A 152 0.65 -13.53 -8.81
CA PRO A 152 0.85 -14.96 -8.65
C PRO A 152 2.22 -15.42 -9.16
N PRO A 153 2.88 -16.42 -8.55
CA PRO A 153 4.21 -16.89 -8.97
C PRO A 153 4.31 -17.35 -10.44
N SER A 154 3.19 -17.76 -11.05
CA SER A 154 3.11 -18.16 -12.45
C SER A 154 3.04 -17.00 -13.44
N SER A 155 2.88 -15.76 -12.96
CA SER A 155 2.70 -14.58 -13.80
C SER A 155 3.95 -14.32 -14.63
N LYS A 156 3.76 -14.21 -15.95
CA LYS A 156 4.82 -13.90 -16.91
C LYS A 156 4.84 -12.42 -17.32
N ALA A 157 3.76 -11.70 -17.07
CA ALA A 157 3.64 -10.27 -17.33
C ALA A 157 3.65 -9.49 -16.01
N LEU A 158 4.27 -8.30 -16.03
CA LEU A 158 4.27 -7.35 -14.91
C LEU A 158 3.03 -6.46 -14.88
N ILE A 159 2.34 -6.33 -16.02
CA ILE A 159 1.12 -5.55 -16.19
C ILE A 159 0.02 -6.51 -16.57
N VAL A 160 -1.00 -6.62 -15.72
CA VAL A 160 -2.10 -7.57 -15.87
C VAL A 160 -3.47 -6.92 -15.68
N ASP A 161 -4.52 -7.55 -16.19
CA ASP A 161 -5.92 -7.18 -15.95
C ASP A 161 -6.47 -7.81 -14.65
N GLU A 162 -7.77 -7.61 -14.37
CA GLU A 162 -8.42 -8.18 -13.17
C GLU A 162 -8.44 -9.73 -13.13
N ARG A 163 -8.11 -10.39 -14.24
CA ARG A 163 -8.03 -11.87 -14.37
C ARG A 163 -6.58 -12.36 -14.38
N GLY A 164 -5.61 -11.49 -14.14
CA GLY A 164 -4.18 -11.82 -14.16
C GLY A 164 -3.63 -12.04 -15.58
N GLN A 165 -4.38 -11.69 -16.62
CA GLN A 165 -3.91 -11.80 -18.01
C GLN A 165 -3.08 -10.58 -18.40
N PRO A 166 -2.06 -10.72 -19.26
CA PRO A 166 -1.25 -9.58 -19.71
C PRO A 166 -2.11 -8.46 -20.30
N LYS A 167 -1.87 -7.22 -19.86
CA LYS A 167 -2.57 -6.01 -20.32
C LYS A 167 -1.57 -5.01 -20.86
N VAL A 168 -1.89 -4.39 -22.00
CA VAL A 168 -1.09 -3.27 -22.54
C VAL A 168 -1.47 -1.99 -21.81
N TRP A 169 -0.47 -1.24 -21.34
CA TRP A 169 -0.64 0.05 -20.66
C TRP A 169 0.45 1.04 -21.10
N PRO A 170 0.12 2.34 -21.33
CA PRO A 170 -1.23 2.93 -21.30
C PRO A 170 -2.12 2.30 -22.38
N ARG A 171 -3.45 2.41 -22.23
CA ARG A 171 -4.33 2.07 -23.36
C ARG A 171 -3.86 2.94 -24.52
N VAL A 172 -3.41 2.31 -25.59
CA VAL A 172 -3.12 3.03 -26.83
C VAL A 172 -4.48 3.44 -27.35
N ASP A 173 -4.95 4.60 -26.94
CA ASP A 173 -6.12 5.19 -27.58
C ASP A 173 -5.67 5.51 -29.00
N VAL A 174 -6.17 4.71 -29.95
CA VAL A 174 -6.15 5.05 -31.36
C VAL A 174 -7.04 6.29 -31.48
N THR A 175 -6.43 7.48 -31.46
CA THR A 175 -7.04 8.83 -31.69
C THR A 175 -8.08 9.28 -30.64
N GLN A 176 -8.14 10.52 -30.15
CA GLN A 176 -7.74 11.86 -30.64
C GLN A 176 -7.20 12.73 -29.50
#